data_AF-A0A0G0X2S2-F1
#
_entry.id   AF-A0A0G0X2S2-F1
#
_cell.length_a   1.000
_cell.length_b   1.000
_cell.length_c   1.000
_cell.angle_alpha   90.00
_cell.angle_beta   90.00
_cell.angle_gamma   90.00
#
_symmetry.space_group_name_H-M   'P 1'
#
loop_
_entity.id
_entity.type
_entity.pdbx_description
1 polymer ?
#
loop_
_entity_poly.entity_id
_entity_poly.type
_entity_poly.pdbx_seq_one_letter_code
_entity_poly.pdbx_strand_id
1 'polypeptide(L)'
;METKRDCRFFKGSKPCAYHKSDGSVCASCRFYDGVKTRILVINLVGIGDVLRTTSLLEPLKAKYEGASIVFLTSQNVYDLLKNNPLIDELLALNLESSLRLQASKFDVLINLDKSAEAAALSCLIRADTKLGFGLKEDGQG
;
A
#
# COMPACT_ATOMS: atom_id res chain seq x y z
N MET A 1 25.50 13.60 1.47
CA MET A 1 25.11 12.23 1.11
C MET A 1 23.60 12.21 1.00
N GLU A 2 23.06 12.19 -0.21
CA GLU A 2 21.63 12.39 -0.45
C GLU A 2 20.86 11.06 -0.35
N THR A 3 19.80 11.05 0.46
CA THR A 3 18.94 9.88 0.65
C THR A 3 17.86 9.85 -0.44
N LYS A 4 17.79 8.78 -1.22
CA LYS A 4 16.74 8.58 -2.24
C LYS A 4 15.42 8.15 -1.60
N ARG A 5 14.56 9.13 -1.27
CA ARG A 5 13.29 8.93 -0.54
C ARG A 5 12.19 8.30 -1.39
N ASP A 6 12.33 8.37 -2.70
CA ASP A 6 11.49 7.75 -3.72
C ASP A 6 11.82 6.26 -3.95
N CYS A 7 12.85 5.73 -3.30
CA CYS A 7 13.18 4.32 -3.37
C CYS A 7 12.15 3.46 -2.62
N ARG A 8 11.70 2.37 -3.23
CA ARG A 8 10.79 1.37 -2.65
C ARG A 8 11.24 0.83 -1.30
N PHE A 9 12.56 0.76 -1.08
CA PHE A 9 13.16 0.26 0.15
C PHE A 9 13.34 1.32 1.24
N PHE A 10 12.96 2.57 0.98
CA PHE A 10 13.03 3.66 1.96
C PHE A 10 12.05 3.41 3.12
N LYS A 11 12.54 3.49 4.37
CA LYS A 11 11.74 3.24 5.58
C LYS A 11 11.60 4.46 6.51
N GLY A 12 12.10 5.63 6.11
CA GLY A 12 11.99 6.88 6.88
C GLY A 12 12.81 6.90 8.17
N SER A 13 12.32 6.19 9.19
CA SER A 13 12.88 6.15 10.55
C SER A 13 14.02 5.16 10.74
N LYS A 14 14.24 4.25 9.80
CA LYS A 14 15.30 3.23 9.88
C LYS A 14 16.00 3.05 8.53
N PRO A 15 17.27 2.59 8.53
CA PRO A 15 17.96 2.24 7.30
C PRO A 15 17.26 1.12 6.53
N CYS A 16 17.38 1.15 5.20
CA CYS A 16 16.83 0.10 4.33
C CYS A 16 17.58 -1.23 4.53
N ALA A 17 16.99 -2.33 4.05
CA ALA A 17 17.58 -3.66 4.17
C ALA A 17 19.01 -3.74 3.59
N TYR A 18 19.24 -3.13 2.42
CA TYR A 18 20.55 -3.15 1.75
C TYR A 18 21.62 -2.36 2.52
N HIS A 19 21.27 -1.20 3.09
CA HIS A 19 22.21 -0.49 3.95
C HIS A 19 22.61 -1.33 5.17
N LYS A 20 21.66 -2.07 5.76
CA LYS A 20 21.94 -2.95 6.90
C LYS A 20 22.78 -4.17 6.52
N SER A 21 22.59 -4.73 5.32
CA SER A 21 23.24 -5.98 4.93
C SER A 21 24.65 -5.79 4.38
N ASP A 22 24.88 -4.77 3.54
CA ASP A 22 26.17 -4.59 2.85
C ASP A 22 26.72 -3.16 2.90
N GLY A 23 26.13 -2.30 3.73
CA GLY A 23 26.57 -0.91 3.86
C GLY A 23 26.24 -0.03 2.65
N SER A 24 25.36 -0.49 1.76
CA SER A 24 24.95 0.27 0.56
C SER A 24 24.61 1.72 0.87
N VAL A 25 25.14 2.62 0.04
CA VAL A 25 24.97 4.07 0.14
C VAL A 25 24.10 4.57 -1.01
N CYS A 26 23.11 5.44 -0.73
CA CYS A 26 22.12 5.88 -1.71
C CYS A 26 22.74 6.50 -2.98
N ALA A 27 23.90 7.17 -2.86
CA ALA A 27 24.59 7.80 -3.99
C ALA A 27 25.04 6.81 -5.08
N SER A 28 25.41 5.58 -4.69
CA SER A 28 25.91 4.54 -5.60
C SER A 28 25.21 3.19 -5.39
N CYS A 29 23.97 3.22 -4.88
CA CYS A 29 23.24 2.01 -4.52
C CYS A 29 22.77 1.28 -5.80
N ARG A 30 23.31 0.09 -6.04
CA ARG A 30 22.88 -0.81 -7.13
C ARG A 30 21.47 -1.38 -6.94
N PHE A 31 20.91 -1.27 -5.74
CA PHE A 31 19.57 -1.74 -5.40
C PHE A 31 18.51 -0.63 -5.40
N TYR A 32 18.85 0.56 -5.92
CA TYR A 32 17.87 1.63 -6.05
C TYR A 32 16.75 1.20 -7.00
N ASP A 33 15.52 1.31 -6.50
CA ASP A 33 14.30 0.95 -7.21
C ASP A 33 13.29 2.09 -6.96
N GLY A 34 13.23 3.04 -7.89
CA GLY A 34 12.41 4.24 -7.79
C GLY A 34 10.93 3.93 -8.00
N VAL A 35 10.10 4.32 -7.03
CA VAL A 35 8.65 4.21 -7.12
C VAL A 35 8.12 5.29 -8.04
N LYS A 36 7.46 4.90 -9.13
CA LYS A 36 6.80 5.81 -10.08
C LYS A 36 5.30 5.96 -9.79
N THR A 37 4.66 4.87 -9.34
CA THR A 37 3.22 4.85 -9.03
C THR A 37 3.01 4.20 -7.66
N ARG A 38 2.34 4.89 -6.74
CA ARG A 38 2.00 4.38 -5.41
C ARG A 38 0.52 4.02 -5.36
N ILE A 39 0.25 2.74 -5.18
CA ILE A 39 -1.09 2.15 -5.23
C ILE A 39 -1.49 1.69 -3.83
N LEU A 40 -2.64 2.15 -3.34
CA LEU A 40 -3.27 1.60 -2.13
C LEU A 40 -4.37 0.62 -2.52
N VAL A 41 -4.31 -0.60 -1.99
CA VAL A 41 -5.40 -1.58 -2.07
C VAL A 41 -6.00 -1.73 -0.67
N ILE A 42 -7.32 -1.59 -0.55
CA ILE A 42 -8.07 -1.78 0.69
C ILE A 42 -8.95 -3.03 0.55
N ASN A 43 -8.74 -4.01 1.44
CA ASN A 43 -9.65 -5.13 1.62
C ASN A 43 -9.59 -5.66 3.07
N LEU A 44 -10.66 -5.41 3.84
CA LEU A 44 -10.77 -5.75 5.26
C LEU A 44 -11.65 -6.99 5.50
N VAL A 45 -12.16 -7.63 4.45
CA VAL A 45 -13.10 -8.75 4.61
C VAL A 45 -12.37 -10.07 4.89
N GLY A 46 -13.13 -11.16 5.00
CA GLY A 46 -12.58 -12.49 5.33
C GLY A 46 -11.54 -13.02 4.33
N ILE A 47 -10.74 -13.98 4.83
CA ILE A 47 -9.59 -14.60 4.16
C ILE A 47 -9.84 -14.94 2.67
N GLY A 48 -10.96 -15.57 2.35
CA GLY A 48 -11.25 -16.04 0.99
C GLY A 48 -11.32 -14.92 -0.05
N ASP A 49 -11.88 -13.78 0.32
CA ASP A 49 -12.01 -12.64 -0.59
C ASP A 49 -10.69 -11.86 -0.70
N VAL A 50 -9.94 -11.76 0.39
CA VAL A 50 -8.60 -11.17 0.39
C VAL A 50 -7.67 -11.96 -0.52
N LEU A 51 -7.70 -13.30 -0.48
CA LEU A 51 -6.95 -14.15 -1.40
C LEU A 51 -7.36 -13.94 -2.86
N ARG A 52 -8.64 -13.75 -3.15
CA ARG A 52 -9.09 -13.42 -4.50
C ARG A 52 -8.57 -12.05 -4.94
N THR A 53 -8.50 -11.09 -4.02
CA THR A 53 -7.97 -9.75 -4.29
C THR A 53 -6.47 -9.78 -4.62
N THR A 54 -5.68 -10.70 -4.06
CA THR A 54 -4.25 -10.77 -4.39
C THR A 54 -3.99 -11.11 -5.86
N SER A 55 -4.95 -11.72 -6.56
CA SER A 55 -4.86 -11.97 -8.01
C SER A 55 -4.77 -10.68 -8.84
N LEU A 56 -5.17 -9.53 -8.28
CA LEU A 56 -5.05 -8.23 -8.95
C LEU A 56 -3.64 -7.63 -8.85
N LEU A 57 -2.80 -8.10 -7.93
CA LEU A 57 -1.51 -7.46 -7.65
C LEU A 57 -0.54 -7.54 -8.83
N GLU A 58 -0.49 -8.70 -9.50
CA GLU A 58 0.37 -8.90 -10.67
C GLU A 58 -0.10 -8.07 -11.88
N PRO A 59 -1.40 -8.08 -12.27
CA PRO A 59 -1.93 -7.15 -13.26
C PRO A 59 -1.67 -5.67 -12.93
N LEU A 60 -1.74 -5.27 -11.66
CA LEU A 60 -1.45 -3.89 -11.25
C LEU A 60 0.03 -3.54 -11.46
N LYS A 61 0.96 -4.41 -11.06
CA LYS A 61 2.39 -4.19 -11.33
C LYS A 61 2.74 -4.21 -12.82
N ALA A 62 2.02 -4.99 -13.62
CA ALA A 62 2.20 -5.00 -15.07
C ALA A 62 1.64 -3.73 -15.74
N LYS A 63 0.49 -3.22 -15.26
CA LYS A 63 -0.15 -2.02 -15.81
C LYS A 63 0.60 -0.73 -15.45
N TYR A 64 1.14 -0.65 -14.24
CA TYR A 64 1.78 0.55 -13.72
C TYR A 64 3.28 0.30 -13.54
N GLU A 65 4.09 0.89 -14.43
CA GLU A 65 5.55 0.78 -14.35
C GLU A 65 6.05 1.33 -13.00
N GLY A 66 6.98 0.63 -12.34
CA GLY A 66 7.54 1.05 -11.06
C GLY A 66 6.50 1.14 -9.93
N ALA A 67 5.43 0.33 -10.00
CA ALA A 67 4.37 0.33 -9.00
C ALA A 67 4.83 -0.18 -7.62
N SER A 68 4.58 0.64 -6.60
CA SER A 68 4.64 0.25 -5.19
C SER A 68 3.21 0.01 -4.68
N ILE A 69 2.94 -1.21 -4.24
CA ILE A 69 1.66 -1.61 -3.69
C ILE A 69 1.73 -1.54 -2.16
N VAL A 70 0.88 -0.68 -1.60
CA VAL A 70 0.50 -0.67 -0.20
C VAL A 70 -0.83 -1.41 -0.06
N PHE A 71 -0.89 -2.41 0.80
CA PHE A 71 -2.09 -3.21 1.02
C PHE A 71 -2.58 -3.03 2.46
N LEU A 72 -3.81 -2.56 2.63
CA LEU A 72 -4.48 -2.46 3.92
C LEU A 72 -5.46 -3.63 4.08
N THR A 73 -5.28 -4.40 5.15
CA THR A 73 -6.15 -5.53 5.49
C THR A 73 -6.49 -5.57 6.97
N SER A 74 -7.39 -6.46 7.37
CA SER A 74 -7.75 -6.68 8.77
C SER A 74 -6.65 -7.43 9.52
N GLN A 75 -6.59 -7.24 10.85
CA GLN A 75 -5.55 -7.83 11.70
C GLN A 75 -5.49 -9.38 11.60
N ASN A 76 -6.64 -10.04 11.45
CA ASN A 76 -6.74 -11.49 11.34
C ASN A 76 -6.27 -12.06 10.00
N VAL A 77 -6.12 -11.22 8.95
CA VAL A 77 -5.65 -11.65 7.62
C VAL A 77 -4.20 -11.22 7.36
N TYR A 78 -3.67 -10.29 8.15
CA TYR A 78 -2.31 -9.76 7.99
C TYR A 78 -1.24 -10.87 7.86
N ASP A 79 -1.24 -11.86 8.75
CA ASP A 79 -0.23 -12.92 8.77
C ASP A 79 -0.25 -13.82 7.52
N LEU A 80 -1.38 -13.90 6.84
CA LEU A 80 -1.52 -14.63 5.58
C LEU A 80 -0.81 -13.89 4.43
N LEU A 81 -0.81 -12.55 4.46
CA LEU A 81 -0.28 -11.73 3.39
C LEU A 81 1.16 -11.26 3.61
N LYS A 82 1.70 -11.32 4.83
CA LYS A 82 2.99 -10.69 5.20
C LYS A 82 4.20 -11.10 4.35
N ASN A 83 4.13 -12.26 3.70
CA ASN A 83 5.19 -12.80 2.85
C ASN A 83 4.86 -12.73 1.35
N ASN A 84 3.80 -12.01 0.95
CA ASN A 84 3.44 -11.87 -0.45
C ASN A 84 4.46 -10.94 -1.16
N PRO A 85 5.23 -11.42 -2.15
CA PRO A 85 6.29 -10.64 -2.79
C PRO A 85 5.77 -9.47 -3.65
N LEU A 86 4.48 -9.45 -3.96
CA LEU A 86 3.86 -8.38 -4.74
C LEU A 86 3.41 -7.20 -3.86
N ILE A 87 3.44 -7.34 -2.53
CA ILE A 87 3.07 -6.29 -1.58
C ILE A 87 4.35 -5.65 -1.05
N ASP A 88 4.56 -4.37 -1.36
CA ASP A 88 5.75 -3.63 -0.91
C ASP A 88 5.60 -3.11 0.53
N GLU A 89 4.35 -2.86 0.94
CA GLU A 89 3.98 -2.48 2.30
C GLU A 89 2.63 -3.07 2.68
N LEU A 90 2.61 -3.94 3.70
CA LEU A 90 1.38 -4.48 4.27
C LEU A 90 1.04 -3.72 5.57
N LEU A 91 -0.22 -3.31 5.71
CA LEU A 91 -0.74 -2.63 6.88
C LEU A 91 -1.94 -3.41 7.43
N ALA A 92 -1.95 -3.63 8.74
CA ALA A 92 -3.16 -3.99 9.45
C ALA A 92 -3.96 -2.73 9.78
N LEU A 93 -5.28 -2.80 9.65
CA LEU A 93 -6.16 -1.71 10.04
C LEU A 93 -6.11 -1.49 11.55
N ASN A 94 -5.72 -0.28 11.94
CA ASN A 94 -5.77 0.25 13.29
C ASN A 94 -5.72 1.79 13.23
N LEU A 95 -5.71 2.45 14.38
CA LEU A 95 -5.68 3.91 14.45
C LEU A 95 -4.43 4.50 13.78
N GLU A 96 -3.26 3.92 14.04
CA GLU A 96 -1.98 4.42 13.50
C GLU A 96 -1.95 4.33 11.97
N SER A 97 -2.30 3.18 11.40
CA SER A 97 -2.31 2.98 9.95
C SER A 97 -3.37 3.87 9.28
N SER A 98 -4.53 4.05 9.91
CA SER A 98 -5.59 4.94 9.40
C SER A 98 -5.14 6.40 9.33
N LEU A 99 -4.53 6.92 10.41
CA LEU A 99 -4.01 8.29 10.45
C LEU A 99 -2.88 8.49 9.43
N ARG A 100 -1.96 7.52 9.34
CA ARG A 100 -0.84 7.55 8.40
C ARG A 100 -1.32 7.57 6.94
N LEU A 101 -2.33 6.75 6.62
CA LEU A 101 -2.88 6.69 5.27
C LEU A 101 -3.60 7.99 4.89
N GLN A 102 -4.36 8.60 5.80
CA GLN A 102 -5.02 9.89 5.57
C GLN A 102 -4.00 11.03 5.39
N ALA A 103 -2.89 11.00 6.13
CA ALA A 103 -1.80 11.96 5.95
C ALA A 103 -0.99 11.73 4.65
N SER A 104 -1.12 10.58 4.00
CA SER A 104 -0.41 10.24 2.77
C SER A 104 -1.14 10.73 1.52
N LYS A 105 -0.46 10.65 0.37
CA LYS A 105 -1.05 10.75 -0.97
C LYS A 105 -0.72 9.47 -1.76
N PHE A 106 -1.66 9.02 -2.57
CA PHE A 106 -1.52 7.92 -3.51
C PHE A 106 -1.84 8.37 -4.94
N ASP A 107 -1.30 7.67 -5.93
CA ASP A 107 -1.67 7.90 -7.32
C ASP A 107 -2.97 7.14 -7.63
N VAL A 108 -3.08 5.92 -7.11
CA VAL A 108 -4.25 5.05 -7.28
C VAL A 108 -4.67 4.47 -5.93
N LEU A 109 -5.97 4.54 -5.62
CA LEU A 109 -6.60 3.83 -4.51
C LEU A 109 -7.66 2.89 -5.07
N ILE A 110 -7.64 1.63 -4.62
CA ILE A 110 -8.60 0.60 -5.01
C ILE A 110 -9.23 0.04 -3.74
N ASN A 111 -10.52 0.28 -3.55
CA ASN A 111 -11.29 -0.32 -2.46
C ASN A 111 -12.24 -1.40 -2.98
N LEU A 112 -11.99 -2.66 -2.63
CA LEU A 112 -12.81 -3.79 -3.06
C LEU A 112 -13.79 -4.25 -1.98
N ASP A 113 -13.82 -3.54 -0.86
CA ASP A 113 -14.60 -3.84 0.32
C ASP A 113 -15.80 -2.87 0.43
N LYS A 114 -16.99 -3.44 0.56
CA LYS A 114 -18.27 -2.71 0.65
C LYS A 114 -18.60 -2.24 2.07
N SER A 115 -17.82 -2.64 3.07
CA SER A 115 -18.05 -2.23 4.45
C SER A 115 -17.96 -0.71 4.57
N ALA A 116 -18.80 -0.14 5.44
CA ALA A 116 -18.81 1.31 5.68
C ALA A 116 -17.45 1.82 6.15
N GLU A 117 -16.68 1.02 6.90
CA GLU A 117 -15.34 1.37 7.37
C GLU A 117 -14.34 1.51 6.21
N ALA A 118 -14.25 0.51 5.34
CA ALA A 118 -13.39 0.57 4.16
C ALA A 118 -13.80 1.70 3.21
N ALA A 119 -15.10 1.84 2.97
CA ALA A 119 -15.68 2.88 2.13
C ALA A 119 -15.38 4.28 2.69
N ALA A 120 -15.56 4.51 3.99
CA ALA A 120 -15.23 5.79 4.64
C ALA A 120 -13.75 6.12 4.50
N LEU A 121 -12.89 5.15 4.81
CA LEU A 121 -11.45 5.35 4.73
C LEU A 121 -11.00 5.64 3.29
N SER A 122 -11.59 4.95 2.30
CA SER A 122 -11.33 5.21 0.87
C SER A 122 -11.69 6.65 0.46
N CYS A 123 -12.77 7.21 1.01
CA CYS A 123 -13.18 8.59 0.74
C CYS A 123 -12.25 9.61 1.40
N LEU A 124 -11.78 9.34 2.63
CA LEU A 124 -10.91 10.25 3.39
C LEU A 124 -9.46 10.29 2.87
N ILE A 125 -8.92 9.16 2.39
CA ILE A 125 -7.53 9.10 1.92
C ILE A 125 -7.38 9.88 0.61
N ARG A 126 -6.31 10.67 0.48
CA ARG A 126 -6.01 11.42 -0.74
C ARG A 126 -5.44 10.50 -1.82
N ALA A 127 -6.09 10.46 -2.98
CA ALA A 127 -5.59 9.78 -4.16
C ALA A 127 -6.00 10.50 -5.44
N ASP A 128 -5.15 10.48 -6.47
CA ASP A 128 -5.47 11.08 -7.77
C ASP A 128 -6.55 10.30 -8.52
N THR A 129 -6.53 8.97 -8.41
CA THR A 129 -7.58 8.08 -8.91
C THR A 129 -8.10 7.18 -7.79
N LYS A 130 -9.43 7.09 -7.64
CA LYS A 130 -10.10 6.16 -6.72
C LYS A 130 -11.00 5.21 -7.50
N LEU A 131 -10.88 3.90 -7.22
CA LEU A 131 -11.64 2.84 -7.87
C LEU A 131 -12.32 1.96 -6.81
N GLY A 132 -13.47 1.41 -7.17
CA GLY A 132 -14.22 0.48 -6.32
C GLY A 132 -15.23 1.18 -5.42
N PHE A 133 -15.45 0.65 -4.22
CA PHE A 133 -16.51 1.11 -3.32
C PHE A 133 -16.11 2.36 -2.54
N GLY A 134 -17.07 3.24 -2.29
CA GLY A 134 -16.91 4.45 -1.48
C GLY A 134 -18.24 4.81 -0.86
N LEU A 135 -18.23 5.72 0.12
CA LEU A 135 -19.46 6.24 0.71
C LEU A 135 -20.08 7.30 -0.18
N LYS A 136 -21.41 7.29 -0.23
CA LYS A 136 -22.20 8.42 -0.69
C LYS A 136 -22.22 9.52 0.39
N GLU A 137 -22.67 10.72 0.00
CA GLU A 137 -22.72 11.90 0.88
C GLU A 137 -23.62 11.69 2.12
N ASP A 138 -24.58 10.77 2.05
CA ASP A 138 -25.48 10.39 3.15
C ASP A 138 -24.88 9.33 4.11
N GLY A 139 -23.63 8.94 3.89
CA GLY A 139 -22.94 7.94 4.71
C GLY A 139 -23.33 6.49 4.39
N GLN A 140 -24.11 6.24 3.34
CA GLN A 140 -24.45 4.89 2.89
C GLN A 140 -23.45 4.40 1.82
N GLY A 141 -23.11 3.11 1.87
CA GLY A 141 -22.21 2.41 0.95
C GLY A 141 -22.93 1.35 0.11
#